data_AF-A0A0S2ZMU9-F1
#
_entry.id   AF-A0A0S2ZMU9-F1
#
_cell.length_a   1.000
_cell.length_b   1.000
_cell.length_c   1.000
_cell.angle_alpha   90.00
_cell.angle_beta   90.00
_cell.angle_gamma   90.00
#
_symmetry.space_group_name_H-M   'P 1'
#
loop_
_entity.id
_entity.type
_entity.pdbx_description
1 polymer ?
#
loop_
_entity_poly.entity_id
_entity_poly.type
_entity_poly.pdbx_seq_one_letter_code
_entity_poly.pdbx_strand_id
1 'polypeptide(L)'
;MNNNIEENNIKDITNIVQNNISEKVEIVKEEDKIEDVEEIIKNKEVSLTLTEDDSFETASEIKFTSMFLDYFPIKYRNFSKTFTPLKINSLGVTKVDFGFTTLDNVSVKILEFSNFKLIEFRKKEFRIAIDSKNDLFEYEIFKNIKNIKLRSILEFFINLFHSTNIKFSFLDDKYEFSFHNNIEHFKFITLSEFLTQYEKLVSDLKLFKYKNLSFVENSFYELDLLDKTNNIDEFSSWVNAKIKFEANEINVGDTLKISRLHRIKFENFPYDIEEIITVAHPLTKTEVKFGKINLNRKAVKIKLNKVYK
;
A
#
# COMPACT_ATOMS: atom_id res chain seq x y z
N MET A 1 -21.63 13.80 88.53
CA MET A 1 -22.69 14.31 89.42
C MET A 1 -23.69 15.05 88.52
N ASN A 2 -24.96 14.69 88.67
CA ASN A 2 -26.16 15.01 87.90
C ASN A 2 -26.36 16.40 87.27
N ASN A 3 -27.12 16.35 86.15
CA ASN A 3 -28.23 17.22 85.68
C ASN A 3 -27.91 18.65 85.20
N ASN A 4 -28.20 19.05 83.94
CA ASN A 4 -29.48 19.25 83.20
C ASN A 4 -29.99 20.70 83.23
N ILE A 5 -30.75 21.07 82.17
CA ILE A 5 -31.64 22.24 81.92
C ILE A 5 -31.00 23.27 80.95
N GLU A 6 -31.34 23.31 79.63
CA GLU A 6 -32.56 23.88 78.96
C GLU A 6 -32.69 25.41 79.19
N GLU A 7 -33.11 26.33 78.31
CA GLU A 7 -33.70 26.34 76.97
C GLU A 7 -33.90 27.84 76.55
N ASN A 8 -33.91 28.09 75.23
CA ASN A 8 -34.89 28.94 74.49
C ASN A 8 -34.83 30.49 74.33
N ASN A 9 -35.23 30.83 73.08
CA ASN A 9 -35.94 32.02 72.52
C ASN A 9 -35.09 33.13 71.87
N ILE A 10 -35.03 33.33 70.54
CA ILE A 10 -36.04 33.49 69.46
C ILE A 10 -36.67 34.90 69.40
N LYS A 11 -36.31 35.59 68.29
CA LYS A 11 -37.02 36.62 67.51
C LYS A 11 -37.36 37.96 68.17
N ASP A 12 -36.83 39.02 67.56
CA ASP A 12 -37.67 40.12 67.10
C ASP A 12 -37.16 40.65 65.75
N ILE A 13 -38.09 40.66 64.78
CA ILE A 13 -37.98 41.21 63.43
C ILE A 13 -38.97 42.38 63.38
N THR A 14 -38.53 43.56 62.93
CA THR A 14 -39.20 44.49 61.99
C THR A 14 -38.58 45.89 62.11
N ASN A 15 -37.69 46.27 61.19
CA ASN A 15 -37.96 46.99 59.94
C ASN A 15 -38.56 48.41 60.12
N ILE A 16 -37.68 49.42 60.08
CA ILE A 16 -37.96 50.70 59.40
C ILE A 16 -36.82 50.97 58.41
N VAL A 17 -37.24 51.00 57.15
CA VAL A 17 -36.55 51.35 55.90
C VAL A 17 -36.63 52.90 55.80
N GLN A 18 -35.66 53.72 55.36
CA GLN A 18 -35.01 53.79 54.05
C GLN A 18 -34.03 54.99 53.96
N ASN A 19 -33.06 54.89 53.03
CA ASN A 19 -32.24 55.91 52.34
C ASN A 19 -30.79 56.13 52.84
N ASN A 20 -29.77 55.47 52.24
CA ASN A 20 -29.07 55.72 50.95
C ASN A 20 -28.03 56.86 51.10
N ILE A 21 -26.71 56.77 50.83
CA ILE A 21 -25.87 56.25 49.71
C ILE A 21 -24.41 56.20 50.27
N SER A 22 -23.67 55.08 50.26
CA SER A 22 -22.87 54.45 49.18
C SER A 22 -21.62 55.21 48.71
N GLU A 23 -20.47 54.88 49.29
CA GLU A 23 -19.14 54.89 48.64
C GLU A 23 -18.33 53.69 49.21
N LYS A 24 -18.04 52.69 48.37
CA LYS A 24 -17.11 51.59 48.68
C LYS A 24 -15.97 51.65 47.68
N VAL A 25 -14.77 51.87 48.20
CA VAL A 25 -13.49 51.75 47.52
C VAL A 25 -13.20 50.27 47.30
N GLU A 26 -13.10 49.87 46.04
CA GLU A 26 -12.72 48.51 45.63
C GLU A 26 -11.19 48.43 45.44
N ILE A 27 -10.59 47.44 46.09
CA ILE A 27 -9.15 47.16 46.10
C ILE A 27 -8.80 46.49 44.77
N VAL A 28 -7.98 47.15 43.96
CA VAL A 28 -7.39 46.60 42.72
C VAL A 28 -6.45 45.45 43.09
N LYS A 29 -6.77 44.23 42.65
CA LYS A 29 -5.79 43.16 42.48
C LYS A 29 -5.44 43.13 40.99
N GLU A 30 -4.19 43.43 40.67
CA GLU A 30 -3.62 43.18 39.34
C GLU A 30 -3.65 41.67 39.10
N GLU A 31 -4.57 41.22 38.24
CA GLU A 31 -4.46 39.95 37.55
C GLU A 31 -3.56 40.19 36.34
N ASP A 32 -2.34 39.64 36.39
CA ASP A 32 -1.47 39.52 35.23
C ASP A 32 -2.21 38.72 34.14
N LYS A 33 -2.84 39.44 33.21
CA LYS A 33 -3.25 38.89 31.92
C LYS A 33 -1.97 38.56 31.16
N ILE A 34 -1.54 37.31 31.24
CA ILE A 34 -0.71 36.73 30.21
C ILE A 34 -1.59 36.71 28.96
N GLU A 35 -1.42 37.70 28.09
CA GLU A 35 -1.87 37.60 26.71
C GLU A 35 -1.09 36.42 26.11
N ASP A 36 -1.75 35.28 25.97
CA ASP A 36 -1.33 34.27 24.99
C ASP A 36 -1.38 34.97 23.64
N VAL A 37 -0.23 35.48 23.20
CA VAL A 37 0.00 35.84 21.81
C VAL A 37 -0.07 34.52 21.05
N GLU A 38 -1.28 34.11 20.65
CA GLU A 38 -1.42 33.13 19.58
C GLU A 38 -0.68 33.74 18.38
N GLU A 39 0.55 33.27 18.15
CA GLU A 39 1.22 33.48 16.87
C GLU A 39 0.20 33.08 15.81
N ILE A 40 -0.23 34.05 15.00
CA ILE A 40 -1.08 33.80 13.85
C ILE A 40 -0.22 33.03 12.86
N ILE A 41 -0.15 31.71 13.04
CA ILE A 41 0.50 30.79 12.13
C ILE A 41 -0.29 30.86 10.83
N LYS A 42 0.27 31.53 9.82
CA LYS A 42 -0.33 31.59 8.50
C LYS A 42 -0.21 30.22 7.84
N ASN A 43 -1.36 29.65 7.51
CA ASN A 43 -1.46 28.48 6.64
C ASN A 43 -0.68 28.74 5.34
N LYS A 44 0.22 27.83 5.00
CA LYS A 44 1.09 27.91 3.82
C LYS A 44 1.05 26.60 3.02
N GLU A 45 1.48 26.69 1.76
CA GLU A 45 1.86 25.50 1.00
C GLU A 45 3.28 25.11 1.40
N VAL A 46 3.47 23.86 1.81
CA VAL A 46 4.77 23.30 2.22
C VAL A 46 5.18 22.23 1.23
N SER A 47 6.35 22.40 0.63
CA SER A 47 6.97 21.37 -0.20
C SER A 47 7.84 20.47 0.66
N LEU A 48 7.62 19.15 0.57
CA LEU A 48 8.38 18.15 1.32
C LEU A 48 9.17 17.25 0.36
N THR A 49 10.38 16.92 0.79
CA THR A 49 11.20 15.87 0.19
C THR A 49 11.11 14.64 1.08
N LEU A 50 10.72 13.51 0.51
CA LEU A 50 10.62 12.25 1.25
C LEU A 50 12.01 11.71 1.59
N THR A 51 12.14 11.14 2.78
CA THR A 51 13.33 10.46 3.30
C THR A 51 13.14 8.94 3.31
N GLU A 52 14.20 8.17 3.55
CA GLU A 52 14.14 6.70 3.61
C GLU A 52 13.24 6.18 4.74
N ASP A 53 13.02 6.99 5.79
CA ASP A 53 12.19 6.67 6.94
C ASP A 53 10.69 6.90 6.69
N ASP A 54 10.34 7.55 5.58
CA ASP A 54 8.97 7.89 5.24
C ASP A 54 8.31 6.74 4.47
N SER A 55 7.04 6.47 4.80
CA SER A 55 6.20 5.61 3.96
C SER A 55 5.28 6.48 3.14
N PHE A 56 5.27 6.34 1.83
CA PHE A 56 4.40 7.11 0.95
C PHE A 56 3.99 6.27 -0.25
N GLU A 57 2.69 6.16 -0.49
CA GLU A 57 2.15 5.44 -1.64
C GLU A 57 0.92 6.15 -2.21
N THR A 58 0.83 6.22 -3.54
CA THR A 58 -0.40 6.66 -4.21
C THR A 58 -1.38 5.50 -4.38
N ALA A 59 -2.65 5.81 -4.64
CA ALA A 59 -3.64 4.80 -4.98
C ALA A 59 -3.22 3.89 -6.15
N SER A 60 -2.50 4.45 -7.14
CA SER A 60 -2.02 3.69 -8.30
C SER A 60 -0.83 2.82 -7.96
N GLU A 61 0.06 3.29 -7.07
CA GLU A 61 1.19 2.50 -6.56
C GLU A 61 0.71 1.31 -5.74
N ILE A 62 -0.30 1.53 -4.87
CA ILE A 62 -0.91 0.50 -4.02
C ILE A 62 -1.46 -0.68 -4.84
N LYS A 63 -1.97 -0.43 -6.06
CA LYS A 63 -2.43 -1.48 -6.98
C LYS A 63 -1.35 -2.55 -7.20
N PHE A 64 -0.09 -2.13 -7.24
CA PHE A 64 1.06 -3.01 -7.48
C PHE A 64 1.67 -3.50 -6.18
N THR A 65 1.93 -2.60 -5.21
CA THR A 65 2.64 -2.95 -3.98
C THR A 65 1.83 -3.90 -3.09
N SER A 66 0.53 -3.63 -2.89
CA SER A 66 -0.34 -4.48 -2.05
C SER A 66 -0.53 -5.88 -2.62
N MET A 67 -0.40 -6.02 -3.94
CA MET A 67 -0.48 -7.30 -4.62
C MET A 67 0.88 -7.96 -4.82
N PHE A 68 2.00 -7.40 -4.34
CA PHE A 68 3.34 -7.92 -4.64
C PHE A 68 3.61 -8.04 -6.15
N LEU A 69 3.27 -6.99 -6.90
CA LEU A 69 3.40 -6.87 -8.36
C LEU A 69 4.31 -5.69 -8.73
N ASP A 70 5.50 -5.62 -8.15
CA ASP A 70 6.38 -4.46 -8.39
C ASP A 70 7.23 -4.63 -9.65
N TYR A 71 7.81 -5.83 -9.82
CA TYR A 71 8.74 -6.18 -10.90
C TYR A 71 8.70 -7.69 -11.19
N PHE A 72 9.31 -8.09 -12.32
CA PHE A 72 9.73 -9.49 -12.51
C PHE A 72 11.10 -9.75 -11.85
N PRO A 73 11.34 -10.96 -11.29
CA PRO A 73 10.42 -12.09 -11.18
C PRO A 73 9.31 -11.83 -10.15
N ILE A 74 8.10 -12.28 -10.47
CA ILE A 74 6.96 -12.15 -9.55
C ILE A 74 7.00 -13.33 -8.60
N LYS A 75 7.11 -13.06 -7.30
CA LYS A 75 7.28 -14.06 -6.25
C LYS A 75 6.30 -13.80 -5.12
N TYR A 76 5.59 -14.84 -4.70
CA TYR A 76 4.72 -14.73 -3.54
C TYR A 76 4.63 -16.06 -2.80
N ARG A 77 4.40 -15.97 -1.49
CA ARG A 77 4.04 -17.08 -0.61
C ARG A 77 3.13 -16.55 0.49
N ASN A 78 2.14 -17.35 0.89
CA ASN A 78 1.19 -16.98 1.95
C ASN A 78 1.59 -17.49 3.34
N PHE A 79 2.84 -17.92 3.51
CA PHE A 79 3.41 -18.36 4.78
C PHE A 79 4.75 -17.66 5.06
N SER A 80 5.20 -17.70 6.32
CA SER A 80 6.40 -16.98 6.75
C SER A 80 7.64 -17.34 5.92
N LYS A 81 8.47 -16.33 5.62
CA LYS A 81 9.75 -16.50 4.92
C LYS A 81 10.76 -17.32 5.72
N THR A 82 10.57 -17.43 7.05
CA THR A 82 11.42 -18.21 7.95
C THR A 82 11.25 -19.71 7.78
N PHE A 83 10.14 -20.17 7.20
CA PHE A 83 9.96 -21.58 6.88
C PHE A 83 10.78 -21.94 5.65
N THR A 84 11.69 -22.91 5.82
CA THR A 84 12.48 -23.52 4.75
C THR A 84 12.16 -25.02 4.67
N PRO A 85 12.18 -25.63 3.48
CA PRO A 85 12.02 -27.07 3.35
C PRO A 85 13.09 -27.81 4.15
N LEU A 86 12.68 -28.74 5.01
CA LEU A 86 13.54 -29.68 5.72
C LEU A 86 14.03 -30.80 4.79
N LYS A 87 13.20 -31.18 3.81
CA LYS A 87 13.51 -32.20 2.82
C LYS A 87 12.87 -31.87 1.48
N ILE A 88 13.55 -32.23 0.39
CA ILE A 88 13.04 -32.10 -0.97
C ILE A 88 13.07 -33.48 -1.62
N ASN A 89 11.91 -34.06 -1.89
CA ASN A 89 11.78 -35.33 -2.60
C ASN A 89 11.42 -35.05 -4.06
N SER A 90 12.34 -35.30 -4.99
CA SER A 90 12.06 -35.15 -6.42
C SER A 90 11.28 -36.35 -6.92
N LEU A 91 10.08 -36.12 -7.44
CA LEU A 91 9.33 -37.14 -8.17
C LEU A 91 9.77 -37.20 -9.63
N GLY A 92 10.47 -36.19 -10.16
CA GLY A 92 10.96 -36.22 -11.54
C GLY A 92 10.00 -35.51 -12.49
N VAL A 93 9.98 -35.91 -13.75
CA VAL A 93 9.24 -35.19 -14.81
C VAL A 93 8.04 -36.01 -15.25
N THR A 94 6.85 -35.40 -15.23
CA THR A 94 5.60 -36.05 -15.65
C THR A 94 4.68 -35.07 -16.36
N LYS A 95 3.57 -35.60 -16.86
CA LYS A 95 2.44 -34.83 -17.38
C LYS A 95 1.49 -34.52 -16.22
N VAL A 96 1.05 -33.26 -16.12
CA VAL A 96 0.14 -32.80 -15.07
C VAL A 96 -1.08 -32.17 -15.72
N ASP A 97 -2.24 -32.75 -15.42
CA ASP A 97 -3.54 -32.24 -15.82
C ASP A 97 -4.05 -31.27 -14.75
N PHE A 98 -4.30 -30.02 -15.12
CA PHE A 98 -4.85 -28.99 -14.22
C PHE A 98 -6.36 -28.82 -14.41
N GLY A 99 -7.02 -29.70 -15.19
CA GLY A 99 -8.46 -29.66 -15.46
C GLY A 99 -8.87 -28.66 -16.54
N PHE A 100 -8.20 -27.51 -16.65
CA PHE A 100 -8.39 -26.53 -17.74
C PHE A 100 -7.32 -26.65 -18.84
N THR A 101 -6.19 -27.27 -18.53
CA THR A 101 -5.12 -27.54 -19.48
C THR A 101 -4.26 -28.68 -18.97
N THR A 102 -3.49 -29.28 -19.87
CA THR A 102 -2.49 -30.26 -19.48
C THR A 102 -1.10 -29.77 -19.86
N LEU A 103 -0.19 -29.83 -18.89
CA LEU A 103 1.20 -29.47 -19.10
C LEU A 103 2.07 -30.73 -19.16
N ASP A 104 2.73 -30.93 -20.29
CA ASP A 104 3.77 -31.95 -20.43
C ASP A 104 5.10 -31.47 -19.84
N ASN A 105 5.98 -32.40 -19.52
CA ASN A 105 7.33 -32.13 -19.03
C ASN A 105 7.35 -31.15 -17.84
N VAL A 106 6.56 -31.44 -16.81
CA VAL A 106 6.51 -30.70 -15.54
C VAL A 106 7.42 -31.43 -14.55
N SER A 107 8.40 -30.72 -14.00
CA SER A 107 9.19 -31.25 -12.88
C SER A 107 8.35 -31.18 -11.61
N VAL A 108 8.14 -32.30 -10.94
CA VAL A 108 7.36 -32.40 -9.71
C VAL A 108 8.26 -32.74 -8.52
N LYS A 109 8.10 -31.98 -7.43
CA LYS A 109 8.81 -32.21 -6.17
C LYS A 109 7.87 -32.09 -4.98
N ILE A 110 8.12 -32.87 -3.93
CA ILE A 110 7.48 -32.67 -2.63
C ILE A 110 8.47 -31.92 -1.74
N LEU A 111 8.08 -30.75 -1.28
CA LEU A 111 8.80 -29.92 -0.33
C LEU A 111 8.23 -30.20 1.06
N GLU A 112 9.03 -30.80 1.95
CA GLU A 112 8.60 -31.12 3.32
C GLU A 112 9.06 -30.02 4.27
N PHE A 113 8.10 -29.38 4.95
CA PHE A 113 8.34 -28.44 6.04
C PHE A 113 8.04 -29.12 7.37
N SER A 114 8.31 -28.45 8.50
CA SER A 114 8.07 -29.02 9.83
C SER A 114 6.62 -29.46 10.04
N ASN A 115 5.66 -28.67 9.54
CA ASN A 115 4.24 -28.84 9.84
C ASN A 115 3.34 -29.06 8.61
N PHE A 116 3.89 -28.96 7.40
CA PHE A 116 3.13 -29.05 6.14
C PHE A 116 4.02 -29.54 5.01
N LYS A 117 3.42 -29.89 3.86
CA LYS A 117 4.14 -30.26 2.65
C LYS A 117 3.56 -29.48 1.47
N LEU A 118 4.42 -29.12 0.52
CA LEU A 118 3.99 -28.52 -0.74
C LEU A 118 4.36 -29.45 -1.90
N ILE A 119 3.48 -29.56 -2.89
CA ILE A 119 3.78 -30.21 -4.17
C ILE A 119 4.16 -29.10 -5.15
N GLU A 120 5.46 -28.99 -5.48
CA GLU A 120 5.98 -28.06 -6.49
C GLU A 120 5.80 -28.63 -7.89
N PHE A 121 5.15 -27.87 -8.76
CA PHE A 121 5.12 -28.03 -10.21
C PHE A 121 6.00 -26.96 -10.85
N ARG A 122 7.04 -27.40 -11.56
CA ARG A 122 8.03 -26.50 -12.16
C ARG A 122 8.12 -26.67 -13.67
N LYS A 123 8.01 -25.54 -14.37
CA LYS A 123 8.37 -25.36 -15.78
C LYS A 123 9.63 -24.49 -15.88
N LYS A 124 10.10 -24.27 -17.11
CA LYS A 124 11.27 -23.44 -17.37
C LYS A 124 11.03 -21.98 -16.99
N GLU A 125 9.79 -21.49 -17.13
CA GLU A 125 9.42 -20.08 -16.97
C GLU A 125 8.72 -19.76 -15.64
N PHE A 126 8.22 -20.77 -14.92
CA PHE A 126 7.55 -20.57 -13.64
C PHE A 126 7.62 -21.81 -12.75
N ARG A 127 7.33 -21.63 -11.47
CA ARG A 127 7.05 -22.69 -10.51
C ARG A 127 5.87 -22.32 -9.62
N ILE A 128 5.11 -23.31 -9.19
CA ILE A 128 4.06 -23.16 -8.17
C ILE A 128 4.08 -24.39 -7.27
N ALA A 129 4.06 -24.17 -5.96
CA ALA A 129 4.00 -25.21 -4.95
C ALA A 129 2.75 -25.02 -4.10
N ILE A 130 1.96 -26.08 -3.95
CA ILE A 130 0.63 -26.03 -3.30
C ILE A 130 0.56 -27.10 -2.22
N ASP A 131 0.06 -26.75 -1.04
CA ASP A 131 -0.38 -27.67 -0.02
C ASP A 131 -1.80 -28.13 -0.36
N SER A 132 -2.02 -29.44 -0.43
CA SER A 132 -3.34 -29.99 -0.68
C SER A 132 -4.28 -29.91 0.54
N LYS A 133 -3.81 -29.47 1.71
CA LYS A 133 -4.59 -29.49 2.97
C LYS A 133 -4.86 -28.12 3.58
N ASN A 134 -3.88 -27.23 3.61
CA ASN A 134 -3.95 -25.99 4.40
C ASN A 134 -3.99 -24.71 3.56
N ASP A 135 -4.30 -24.81 2.26
CA ASP A 135 -4.30 -23.69 1.31
C ASP A 135 -2.99 -22.88 1.30
N LEU A 136 -1.88 -23.49 1.73
CA LEU A 136 -0.56 -22.87 1.67
C LEU A 136 0.00 -23.01 0.26
N PHE A 137 0.60 -21.94 -0.25
CA PHE A 137 1.23 -21.97 -1.55
C PHE A 137 2.37 -20.98 -1.66
N GLU A 138 3.28 -21.28 -2.59
CA GLU A 138 4.25 -20.33 -3.11
C GLU A 138 4.33 -20.45 -4.62
N TYR A 139 4.59 -19.34 -5.30
CA TYR A 139 4.86 -19.37 -6.73
C TYR A 139 5.92 -18.35 -7.12
N GLU A 140 6.50 -18.58 -8.28
CA GLU A 140 7.42 -17.66 -8.91
C GLU A 140 7.23 -17.71 -10.43
N ILE A 141 7.03 -16.55 -11.05
CA ILE A 141 7.18 -16.37 -12.50
C ILE A 141 8.53 -15.72 -12.72
N PHE A 142 9.39 -16.39 -13.48
CA PHE A 142 10.75 -15.93 -13.71
C PHE A 142 10.80 -14.68 -14.59
N LYS A 143 11.95 -14.01 -14.62
CA LYS A 143 12.23 -12.93 -15.57
C LYS A 143 12.57 -13.47 -16.97
N ASN A 144 12.70 -12.57 -17.94
CA ASN A 144 13.17 -12.88 -19.29
C ASN A 144 12.23 -13.80 -20.11
N ILE A 145 10.92 -13.64 -19.93
CA ILE A 145 9.84 -14.35 -20.63
C ILE A 145 9.24 -13.45 -21.72
N LYS A 146 9.30 -13.88 -22.98
CA LYS A 146 8.67 -13.13 -24.09
C LYS A 146 7.18 -12.95 -23.84
N ASN A 147 6.60 -11.79 -24.18
CA ASN A 147 5.20 -11.50 -23.88
C ASN A 147 4.21 -12.56 -24.38
N ILE A 148 4.41 -13.10 -25.60
CA ILE A 148 3.58 -14.18 -26.14
C ILE A 148 3.49 -15.38 -25.18
N LYS A 149 4.61 -15.74 -24.53
CA LYS A 149 4.69 -16.83 -23.57
C LYS A 149 4.19 -16.40 -22.20
N LEU A 150 4.50 -15.17 -21.79
CA LEU A 150 4.03 -14.59 -20.54
C LEU A 150 2.50 -14.57 -20.49
N ARG A 151 1.83 -14.18 -21.58
CA ARG A 151 0.37 -14.19 -21.70
C ARG A 151 -0.22 -15.57 -21.40
N SER A 152 0.35 -16.63 -21.97
CA SER A 152 -0.09 -18.01 -21.67
C SER A 152 0.16 -18.40 -20.21
N ILE A 153 1.22 -17.89 -19.59
CA ILE A 153 1.52 -18.15 -18.16
C ILE A 153 0.53 -17.40 -17.27
N LEU A 154 0.25 -16.13 -17.56
CA LEU A 154 -0.75 -15.37 -16.81
C LEU A 154 -2.13 -16.04 -16.90
N GLU A 155 -2.54 -16.44 -18.10
CA GLU A 155 -3.78 -17.20 -18.32
C GLU A 155 -3.80 -18.53 -17.54
N PHE A 156 -2.66 -19.24 -17.50
CA PHE A 156 -2.53 -20.44 -16.68
C PHE A 156 -2.77 -20.14 -15.20
N PHE A 157 -2.17 -19.09 -14.64
CA PHE A 157 -2.36 -18.73 -13.23
C PHE A 157 -3.77 -18.20 -12.94
N ILE A 158 -4.37 -17.41 -13.83
CA ILE A 158 -5.78 -16.97 -13.71
C ILE A 158 -6.68 -18.19 -13.51
N ASN A 159 -6.57 -19.17 -14.40
CA ASN A 159 -7.39 -20.37 -14.35
C ASN A 159 -7.06 -21.24 -13.13
N LEU A 160 -5.77 -21.44 -12.82
CA LEU A 160 -5.31 -22.22 -11.66
C LEU A 160 -5.95 -21.74 -10.35
N PHE A 161 -6.03 -20.43 -10.15
CA PHE A 161 -6.59 -19.84 -8.93
C PHE A 161 -8.13 -19.72 -8.93
N HIS A 162 -8.80 -19.92 -10.07
CA HIS A 162 -10.27 -19.83 -10.21
C HIS A 162 -11.03 -21.09 -9.75
N SER A 163 -10.35 -22.07 -9.13
CA SER A 163 -10.84 -23.43 -8.80
C SER A 163 -10.54 -24.46 -9.88
N THR A 164 -9.58 -25.34 -9.58
CA THR A 164 -9.08 -26.36 -10.50
C THR A 164 -8.81 -27.68 -9.79
N ASN A 165 -8.96 -28.78 -10.51
CA ASN A 165 -8.60 -30.11 -10.04
C ASN A 165 -7.29 -30.53 -10.70
N ILE A 166 -6.25 -30.69 -9.91
CA ILE A 166 -4.91 -31.02 -10.36
C ILE A 166 -4.72 -32.52 -10.23
N LYS A 167 -4.42 -33.18 -11.35
CA LYS A 167 -4.21 -34.63 -11.44
C LYS A 167 -2.85 -34.92 -12.07
N PHE A 168 -2.11 -35.82 -11.45
CA PHE A 168 -0.90 -36.37 -12.05
C PHE A 168 -0.63 -37.77 -11.52
N SER A 169 0.13 -38.54 -12.30
CA SER A 169 0.59 -39.85 -11.89
C SER A 169 2.11 -39.86 -11.87
N PHE A 170 2.65 -40.59 -10.89
CA PHE A 170 4.07 -40.90 -10.85
C PHE A 170 4.26 -42.35 -10.42
N LEU A 171 4.95 -43.15 -11.24
CA LEU A 171 4.95 -44.62 -11.13
C LEU A 171 3.51 -45.15 -11.09
N ASP A 172 3.16 -45.92 -10.07
CA ASP A 172 1.82 -46.48 -9.87
C ASP A 172 0.90 -45.58 -9.03
N ASP A 173 1.45 -44.50 -8.44
CA ASP A 173 0.69 -43.58 -7.59
C ASP A 173 -0.05 -42.54 -8.43
N LYS A 174 -1.31 -42.30 -8.06
CA LYS A 174 -2.16 -41.25 -8.63
C LYS A 174 -2.44 -40.18 -7.59
N TYR A 175 -2.24 -38.93 -7.97
CA TYR A 175 -2.46 -37.77 -7.13
C TYR A 175 -3.59 -36.93 -7.72
N GLU A 176 -4.53 -36.52 -6.88
CA GLU A 176 -5.64 -35.63 -7.24
C GLU A 176 -5.97 -34.72 -6.06
N PHE A 177 -6.06 -33.41 -6.30
CA PHE A 177 -6.53 -32.44 -5.31
C PHE A 177 -7.08 -31.18 -5.99
N SER A 178 -7.92 -30.44 -5.28
CA SER A 178 -8.48 -29.17 -5.74
C SER A 178 -7.71 -27.98 -5.17
N PHE A 179 -7.69 -26.86 -5.90
CA PHE A 179 -7.05 -25.63 -5.44
C PHE A 179 -7.76 -24.39 -5.99
N HIS A 180 -7.95 -23.37 -5.14
CA HIS A 180 -8.48 -22.07 -5.52
C HIS A 180 -7.95 -20.95 -4.62
N ASN A 181 -7.87 -19.73 -5.15
CA ASN A 181 -7.61 -18.53 -4.34
C ASN A 181 -8.13 -17.27 -5.07
N ASN A 182 -9.18 -16.64 -4.54
CA ASN A 182 -9.83 -15.51 -5.19
C ASN A 182 -8.95 -14.26 -5.26
N ILE A 183 -8.09 -14.03 -4.26
CA ILE A 183 -7.19 -12.87 -4.21
C ILE A 183 -6.14 -12.99 -5.30
N GLU A 184 -5.50 -14.16 -5.40
CA GLU A 184 -4.51 -14.43 -6.44
C GLU A 184 -5.15 -14.45 -7.84
N HIS A 185 -6.36 -14.99 -7.98
CA HIS A 185 -7.10 -14.92 -9.23
C HIS A 185 -7.27 -13.47 -9.72
N PHE A 186 -7.72 -12.56 -8.84
CA PHE A 186 -7.86 -11.15 -9.16
C PHE A 186 -6.51 -10.47 -9.46
N LYS A 187 -5.46 -10.83 -8.73
CA LYS A 187 -4.10 -10.36 -8.97
C LYS A 187 -3.61 -10.70 -10.38
N PHE A 188 -3.86 -11.93 -10.84
CA PHE A 188 -3.42 -12.36 -12.17
C PHE A 188 -4.27 -11.76 -13.31
N ILE A 189 -5.56 -11.49 -13.09
CA ILE A 189 -6.37 -10.66 -14.00
C ILE A 189 -5.74 -9.28 -14.16
N THR A 190 -5.46 -8.62 -13.03
CA THR A 190 -4.86 -7.28 -12.99
C THR A 190 -3.53 -7.23 -13.76
N LEU A 191 -2.70 -8.26 -13.60
CA LEU A 191 -1.42 -8.37 -14.29
C LEU A 191 -1.58 -8.63 -15.81
N SER A 192 -2.61 -9.36 -16.22
CA SER A 192 -2.93 -9.60 -17.64
C SER A 192 -3.42 -8.32 -18.35
N GLU A 193 -4.24 -7.52 -17.66
CA GLU A 193 -4.64 -6.19 -18.12
C GLU A 193 -3.43 -5.27 -18.25
N PHE A 194 -2.55 -5.26 -17.24
CA PHE A 194 -1.34 -4.45 -17.24
C PHE A 194 -0.38 -4.85 -18.37
N LEU A 195 -0.24 -6.14 -18.68
CA LEU A 195 0.55 -6.59 -19.84
C LEU A 195 0.02 -5.99 -21.15
N THR A 196 -1.31 -5.90 -21.29
CA THR A 196 -1.96 -5.34 -22.48
C THR A 196 -1.75 -3.83 -22.56
N GLN A 197 -1.87 -3.11 -21.44
CA GLN A 197 -1.52 -1.69 -21.32
C GLN A 197 -0.06 -1.45 -21.72
N TYR A 198 0.87 -2.27 -21.22
CA TYR A 198 2.29 -2.18 -21.53
C TYR A 198 2.59 -2.40 -23.03
N GLU A 199 1.94 -3.38 -23.67
CA GLU A 199 2.11 -3.62 -25.10
C GLU A 199 1.65 -2.42 -25.95
N LYS A 200 0.56 -1.77 -25.54
CA LYS A 200 0.11 -0.51 -26.14
C LYS A 200 1.13 0.61 -25.94
N LEU A 201 1.62 0.80 -24.70
CA LEU A 201 2.66 1.79 -24.38
C LEU A 201 3.91 1.63 -25.25
N VAL A 202 4.37 0.39 -25.43
CA VAL A 202 5.53 0.07 -26.29
C VAL A 202 5.28 0.50 -27.73
N SER A 203 4.08 0.26 -28.25
CA SER A 203 3.69 0.66 -29.60
C SER A 203 3.66 2.18 -29.74
N ASP A 204 2.98 2.85 -28.81
CA ASP A 204 2.78 4.31 -28.81
C ASP A 204 4.10 5.07 -28.75
N LEU A 205 5.04 4.59 -27.91
CA LEU A 205 6.36 5.19 -27.73
C LEU A 205 7.46 4.58 -28.62
N LYS A 206 7.12 3.62 -29.50
CA LYS A 206 8.07 2.92 -30.38
C LYS A 206 9.23 2.23 -29.64
N LEU A 207 8.97 1.69 -28.46
CA LEU A 207 9.97 1.07 -27.57
C LEU A 207 10.22 -0.41 -27.91
N PHE A 208 10.33 -0.76 -29.18
CA PHE A 208 10.35 -2.17 -29.63
C PHE A 208 11.52 -3.00 -29.08
N LYS A 209 12.64 -2.35 -28.71
CA LYS A 209 13.76 -2.98 -28.00
C LYS A 209 13.33 -3.53 -26.63
N TYR A 210 12.39 -2.84 -25.98
CA TYR A 210 11.89 -3.17 -24.64
C TYR A 210 10.58 -3.94 -24.68
N LYS A 211 10.10 -4.41 -25.84
CA LYS A 211 8.75 -4.99 -26.02
C LYS A 211 8.31 -6.08 -25.03
N ASN A 212 9.23 -6.72 -24.31
CA ASN A 212 8.88 -7.75 -23.35
C ASN A 212 8.87 -7.19 -21.93
N LEU A 213 7.69 -7.18 -21.27
CA LEU A 213 7.51 -6.61 -19.94
C LEU A 213 8.46 -7.24 -18.91
N SER A 214 8.66 -8.56 -18.96
CA SER A 214 9.50 -9.26 -17.97
C SER A 214 11.01 -9.08 -18.13
N PHE A 215 11.44 -8.20 -19.05
CA PHE A 215 12.84 -7.86 -19.32
C PHE A 215 13.21 -6.48 -18.79
N VAL A 216 12.22 -5.65 -18.45
CA VAL A 216 12.45 -4.24 -18.09
C VAL A 216 12.85 -4.09 -16.63
N GLU A 217 13.63 -3.05 -16.35
CA GLU A 217 14.11 -2.72 -15.00
C GLU A 217 13.23 -1.70 -14.27
N ASN A 218 12.32 -1.05 -15.00
CA ASN A 218 11.34 -0.14 -14.41
C ASN A 218 10.26 -0.93 -13.66
N SER A 219 9.74 -0.30 -12.61
CA SER A 219 8.64 -0.87 -11.83
C SER A 219 7.36 -0.82 -12.64
N PHE A 220 6.41 -1.69 -12.30
CA PHE A 220 5.09 -1.61 -12.93
C PHE A 220 4.42 -0.27 -12.65
N TYR A 221 4.68 0.33 -11.49
CA TYR A 221 4.22 1.67 -11.16
C TYR A 221 4.87 2.76 -12.04
N GLU A 222 6.18 2.71 -12.24
CA GLU A 222 6.90 3.66 -13.12
C GLU A 222 6.41 3.57 -14.56
N LEU A 223 6.11 2.35 -15.04
CA LEU A 223 5.56 2.12 -16.37
C LEU A 223 4.10 2.59 -16.49
N ASP A 224 3.29 2.42 -15.44
CA ASP A 224 1.93 2.97 -15.36
C ASP A 224 1.95 4.51 -15.36
N LEU A 225 2.88 5.13 -14.63
CA LEU A 225 3.11 6.58 -14.70
C LEU A 225 3.55 7.01 -16.10
N LEU A 226 4.43 6.26 -16.76
CA LEU A 226 4.87 6.56 -18.12
C LEU A 226 3.72 6.52 -19.12
N ASP A 227 2.83 5.53 -19.00
CA ASP A 227 1.61 5.46 -19.80
C ASP A 227 0.68 6.65 -19.53
N LYS A 228 0.47 7.02 -18.27
CA LYS A 228 -0.36 8.18 -17.91
C LYS A 228 0.21 9.52 -18.37
N THR A 229 1.53 9.70 -18.30
CA THR A 229 2.21 10.93 -18.73
C THR A 229 2.03 11.23 -20.22
N ASN A 230 1.63 10.24 -21.02
CA ASN A 230 1.30 10.44 -22.44
C ASN A 230 -0.15 10.88 -22.68
N ASN A 231 -1.04 10.71 -21.70
CA ASN A 231 -2.48 10.80 -21.89
C ASN A 231 -3.17 11.83 -20.99
N ILE A 232 -2.57 12.18 -19.84
CA ILE A 232 -3.21 12.98 -18.79
C ILE A 232 -2.18 13.91 -18.15
N ASP A 233 -2.49 15.21 -18.10
CA ASP A 233 -1.63 16.22 -17.45
C ASP A 233 -1.82 16.24 -15.93
N GLU A 234 -3.07 16.23 -15.44
CA GLU A 234 -3.44 16.24 -14.02
C GLU A 234 -4.64 15.32 -13.77
N PHE A 235 -4.62 14.57 -12.66
CA PHE A 235 -5.75 13.75 -12.22
C PHE A 235 -5.93 13.76 -10.70
N SER A 236 -7.15 13.51 -10.25
CA SER A 236 -7.46 13.37 -8.82
C SER A 236 -7.19 11.94 -8.36
N SER A 237 -6.65 11.79 -7.15
CA SER A 237 -6.35 10.50 -6.55
C SER A 237 -6.36 10.61 -5.02
N TRP A 238 -5.78 9.62 -4.35
CA TRP A 238 -5.54 9.65 -2.91
C TRP A 238 -4.19 9.01 -2.57
N VAL A 239 -3.65 9.35 -1.39
CA VAL A 239 -2.38 8.82 -0.89
C VAL A 239 -2.51 8.27 0.52
N ASN A 240 -1.65 7.29 0.82
CA ASN A 240 -1.30 6.94 2.20
C ASN A 240 0.11 7.44 2.47
N ALA A 241 0.33 8.09 3.60
CA ALA A 241 1.65 8.58 3.97
C ALA A 241 1.88 8.55 5.48
N LYS A 242 3.10 8.24 5.88
CA LYS A 242 3.64 8.51 7.22
C LYS A 242 4.97 9.20 7.02
N ILE A 243 5.01 10.50 7.31
CA ILE A 243 6.16 11.35 7.03
C ILE A 243 6.65 11.93 8.34
N LYS A 244 7.94 11.81 8.65
CA LYS A 244 8.57 12.50 9.77
C LYS A 244 8.94 13.92 9.34
N PHE A 245 8.79 14.88 10.23
CA PHE A 245 9.20 16.26 9.99
C PHE A 245 9.76 16.89 11.26
N GLU A 246 10.60 17.92 11.13
CA GLU A 246 11.13 18.61 12.31
C GLU A 246 10.06 19.51 12.94
N ALA A 247 10.05 19.58 14.27
CA ALA A 247 9.09 20.42 14.98
C ALA A 247 9.22 21.87 14.50
N ASN A 248 8.07 22.51 14.23
CA ASN A 248 7.88 23.89 13.73
C ASN A 248 7.90 24.09 12.20
N GLU A 249 8.15 23.05 11.39
CA GLU A 249 8.13 23.21 9.92
C GLU A 249 6.72 23.20 9.32
N ILE A 250 5.82 22.42 9.93
CA ILE A 250 4.49 22.08 9.42
C ILE A 250 3.45 22.27 10.52
N ASN A 251 2.37 22.97 10.17
CA ASN A 251 1.28 23.24 11.07
C ASN A 251 -0.04 22.70 10.54
N VAL A 252 -1.00 22.54 11.46
CA VAL A 252 -2.40 22.30 11.11
C VAL A 252 -2.90 23.48 10.29
N GLY A 253 -3.57 23.22 9.17
CA GLY A 253 -4.00 24.23 8.22
C GLY A 253 -3.06 24.42 7.02
N ASP A 254 -1.85 23.86 7.05
CA ASP A 254 -0.95 23.86 5.89
C ASP A 254 -1.43 22.88 4.80
N THR A 255 -1.07 23.17 3.56
CA THR A 255 -1.26 22.24 2.42
C THR A 255 0.09 21.65 2.03
N LEU A 256 0.13 20.34 1.76
CA LEU A 256 1.37 19.68 1.37
C LEU A 256 1.49 19.53 -0.14
N LYS A 257 2.72 19.68 -0.61
CA LYS A 257 3.15 19.35 -1.96
C LYS A 257 4.37 18.44 -1.88
N ILE A 258 4.34 17.33 -2.61
CA ILE A 258 5.42 16.35 -2.66
C ILE A 258 5.81 16.16 -4.12
N SER A 259 7.10 16.20 -4.43
CA SER A 259 7.62 15.89 -5.77
C SER A 259 8.46 14.61 -5.72
N ARG A 260 8.19 13.68 -6.63
CA ARG A 260 8.97 12.44 -6.81
C ARG A 260 9.49 12.36 -8.24
N LEU A 261 10.79 12.11 -8.39
CA LEU A 261 11.40 11.88 -9.70
C LEU A 261 11.53 10.37 -9.96
N HIS A 262 10.86 9.88 -10.99
CA HIS A 262 10.86 8.49 -11.43
C HIS A 262 11.73 8.35 -12.68
N ARG A 263 12.81 7.57 -12.58
CA ARG A 263 13.80 7.42 -13.65
C ARG A 263 13.40 6.35 -14.64
N ILE A 264 13.20 6.72 -15.90
CA ILE A 264 12.93 5.75 -16.97
C ILE A 264 14.24 5.14 -17.45
N LYS A 265 14.33 3.81 -17.36
CA LYS A 265 15.55 3.01 -17.58
C LYS A 265 15.62 2.43 -19.00
N PHE A 266 14.91 3.06 -19.94
CA PHE A 266 15.07 2.78 -21.36
C PHE A 266 16.26 3.58 -21.90
N GLU A 267 17.14 2.91 -22.64
CA GLU A 267 18.35 3.50 -23.20
C GLU A 267 17.98 4.60 -24.19
N ASN A 268 18.65 5.76 -24.05
CA ASN A 268 18.42 6.96 -24.85
C ASN A 268 16.97 7.46 -24.82
N PHE A 269 16.19 7.09 -23.79
CA PHE A 269 14.84 7.60 -23.63
C PHE A 269 14.88 9.06 -23.17
N PRO A 270 14.09 9.95 -23.81
CA PRO A 270 14.35 11.39 -23.77
C PRO A 270 14.02 12.09 -22.45
N TYR A 271 13.23 11.47 -21.57
CA TYR A 271 12.80 12.10 -20.32
C TYR A 271 12.58 11.11 -19.17
N ASP A 272 12.69 11.62 -17.96
CA ASP A 272 12.17 11.02 -16.74
C ASP A 272 10.80 11.63 -16.39
N ILE A 273 10.12 11.07 -15.38
CA ILE A 273 8.80 11.53 -14.96
C ILE A 273 8.91 12.19 -13.60
N GLU A 274 8.54 13.46 -13.51
CA GLU A 274 8.31 14.11 -12.22
C GLU A 274 6.82 14.00 -11.87
N GLU A 275 6.55 13.37 -10.74
CA GLU A 275 5.23 13.26 -10.15
C GLU A 275 5.07 14.30 -9.04
N ILE A 276 4.24 15.30 -9.28
CA ILE A 276 3.91 16.35 -8.32
C ILE A 276 2.55 16.04 -7.69
N ILE A 277 2.54 15.87 -6.38
CA ILE A 277 1.36 15.46 -5.59
C ILE A 277 1.00 16.60 -4.65
N THR A 278 -0.16 17.21 -4.85
CA THR A 278 -0.67 18.28 -3.99
C THR A 278 -1.87 17.79 -3.22
N VAL A 279 -1.83 17.92 -1.89
CA VAL A 279 -2.97 17.57 -1.03
C VAL A 279 -4.14 18.53 -1.33
N ALA A 280 -5.35 17.97 -1.52
CA ALA A 280 -6.51 18.74 -1.93
C ALA A 280 -7.09 19.61 -0.81
N HIS A 281 -6.89 19.23 0.45
CA HIS A 281 -7.40 19.92 1.63
C HIS A 281 -6.32 20.07 2.70
N PRO A 282 -6.30 21.20 3.42
CA PRO A 282 -5.36 21.42 4.51
C PRO A 282 -5.22 20.26 5.50
N LEU A 283 -4.05 20.20 6.13
CA LEU A 283 -3.74 19.26 7.19
C LEU A 283 -4.59 19.53 8.43
N THR A 284 -5.09 18.46 9.02
CA THR A 284 -5.92 18.47 10.22
C THR A 284 -5.11 18.15 11.48
N LYS A 285 -5.64 18.49 12.65
CA LYS A 285 -5.07 18.11 13.97
C LYS A 285 -4.89 16.60 14.13
N THR A 286 -5.67 15.80 13.41
CA THR A 286 -5.58 14.34 13.45
C THR A 286 -4.42 13.81 12.60
N GLU A 287 -4.07 14.52 11.53
CA GLU A 287 -3.03 14.12 10.58
C GLU A 287 -1.64 14.57 11.06
N VAL A 288 -1.54 15.69 11.77
CA VAL A 288 -0.28 16.23 12.29
C VAL A 288 -0.16 15.96 13.78
N LYS A 289 0.70 15.02 14.18
CA LYS A 289 0.93 14.69 15.59
C LYS A 289 2.38 14.28 15.84
N PHE A 290 2.97 14.78 16.92
CA PHE A 290 4.26 14.32 17.45
C PHE A 290 5.40 14.30 16.40
N GLY A 291 5.53 15.37 15.61
CA GLY A 291 6.55 15.46 14.54
C GLY A 291 6.33 14.49 13.38
N LYS A 292 5.09 14.01 13.19
CA LYS A 292 4.71 13.11 12.11
C LYS A 292 3.42 13.55 11.44
N ILE A 293 3.40 13.42 10.12
CA ILE A 293 2.19 13.50 9.32
C ILE A 293 1.73 12.06 9.05
N ASN A 294 0.47 11.76 9.31
CA ASN A 294 -0.15 10.49 8.96
C ASN A 294 -1.38 10.75 8.08
N LEU A 295 -1.24 10.46 6.79
CA LEU A 295 -2.30 10.58 5.79
C LEU A 295 -2.87 9.20 5.50
N ASN A 296 -4.19 9.05 5.65
CA ASN A 296 -4.90 7.84 5.29
C ASN A 296 -5.93 8.18 4.21
N ARG A 297 -5.72 7.65 3.00
CA ARG A 297 -6.53 7.93 1.81
C ARG A 297 -6.80 9.43 1.62
N LYS A 298 -5.81 10.26 1.92
CA LYS A 298 -5.94 11.72 1.79
C LYS A 298 -6.09 12.07 0.33
N ALA A 299 -7.12 12.82 -0.01
CA ALA A 299 -7.37 13.27 -1.38
C ALA A 299 -6.22 14.17 -1.87
N VAL A 300 -5.78 13.91 -3.10
CA VAL A 300 -4.69 14.65 -3.75
C VAL A 300 -5.03 14.94 -5.20
N LYS A 301 -4.36 15.95 -5.76
CA LYS A 301 -4.18 16.13 -7.20
C LYS A 301 -2.78 15.72 -7.58
N ILE A 302 -2.65 14.93 -8.64
CA ILE A 302 -1.36 14.45 -9.15
C ILE A 302 -1.16 15.04 -10.54
N LYS A 303 -0.05 15.73 -10.73
CA LYS A 303 0.41 16.24 -12.01
C LYS A 303 1.68 15.49 -12.43
N LEU A 304 1.74 15.05 -13.68
CA LEU A 304 2.90 14.36 -14.24
C LEU A 304 3.62 15.25 -15.24
N ASN A 305 4.91 15.53 -15.00
CA ASN A 305 5.73 16.32 -15.91
C ASN A 305 6.82 15.44 -16.55
N LYS A 306 7.15 15.75 -17.80
CA LYS A 306 8.31 15.19 -18.50
C LYS A 306 9.55 16.02 -18.15
N VAL A 307 10.58 15.37 -17.61
CA VAL A 307 11.87 15.99 -17.28
C VAL A 307 12.91 15.49 -18.29
N TYR A 308 13.24 16.30 -19.29
CA TYR A 308 14.14 15.91 -20.38
C TYR A 308 15.59 15.76 -19.89
N LYS A 309 16.29 14.76 -20.44
CA LYS A 309 17.68 14.41 -20.09
C LYS A 309 18.73 15.13 -20.93
#